data_AF-A0A5C7B184-F1
#
_entry.id   AF-A0A5C7B184-F1
#
_cell.length_a   1.000
_cell.length_b   1.000
_cell.length_c   1.000
_cell.angle_alpha   90.00
_cell.angle_beta   90.00
_cell.angle_gamma   90.00
#
_symmetry.space_group_name_H-M   'P 1'
#
loop_
_entity.id
_entity.type
_entity.pdbx_description
1 polymer ?
#
loop_
_entity_poly.entity_id
_entity_poly.type
_entity_poly.pdbx_seq_one_letter_code
_entity_poly.pdbx_strand_id
1 'polypeptide(L)' 'MGGGFMIIFLLFGILYAILWVYCLVDILRSEFKDPNMKIIWIVILLFAQGIGPLVYLAMGKSTKTTNYS' A
#
# COMPACT_ATOMS: atom_id res chain seq x y z
N MET A 1 -12.72 25.19 23.69
CA MET A 1 -13.17 24.26 22.62
C MET A 1 -11.93 23.82 21.85
N GLY A 2 -11.45 22.59 21.99
CA GLY A 2 -10.18 22.18 21.35
C GLY A 2 -9.84 20.68 21.45
N GLY A 3 -10.34 19.97 22.47
CA GLY A 3 -10.06 18.54 22.64
C GLY A 3 -10.67 17.62 21.58
N GLY A 4 -11.81 18.00 20.98
CA GLY A 4 -12.48 17.17 19.97
C GLY A 4 -11.66 16.96 18.69
N PHE A 5 -10.91 17.97 18.24
CA PHE A 5 -10.08 17.87 17.05
C PHE A 5 -8.89 16.91 17.24
N MET A 6 -8.31 16.86 18.44
CA MET A 6 -7.22 15.91 18.75
C MET A 6 -7.70 14.46 18.66
N ILE A 7 -8.92 14.17 19.14
CA ILE A 7 -9.47 12.82 19.08
C ILE A 7 -9.70 12.35 17.64
N ILE A 8 -10.17 13.24 16.76
CA ILE A 8 -10.42 12.95 15.35
C ILE A 8 -9.10 12.67 14.61
N PHE A 9 -8.07 13.49 14.86
CA PHE A 9 -6.75 13.26 14.27
C PHE A 9 -6.12 11.94 14.74
N LEU A 10 -6.30 11.59 16.01
CA LEU A 10 -5.77 10.34 16.57
C LEU A 10 -6.50 9.11 15.99
N LEU A 11 -7.81 9.19 15.82
CA LEU A 11 -8.62 8.16 15.13
C LEU A 11 -8.19 7.98 13.67
N PHE A 12 -7.98 9.07 12.94
CA PHE A 12 -7.50 9.02 11.56
C PHE A 12 -6.08 8.44 11.46
N GLY A 13 -5.19 8.80 12.38
CA GLY A 13 -3.84 8.25 12.44
C GLY A 13 -3.82 6.74 12.69
N ILE A 14 -4.70 6.25 13.58
CA ILE A 14 -4.87 4.82 13.85
C ILE A 14 -5.42 4.08 12.64
N LEU A 15 -6.48 4.60 12.01
CA LEU A 15 -7.05 4.00 10.80
C LEU A 15 -6.02 3.92 9.67
N TYR A 16 -5.21 4.97 9.53
CA TYR A 16 -4.13 5.02 8.56
C TYR A 16 -3.03 4.00 8.86
N ALA A 17 -2.62 3.85 10.12
CA ALA A 17 -1.64 2.84 10.52
C ALA A 17 -2.15 1.41 10.27
N ILE A 18 -3.43 1.13 10.56
CA ILE A 18 -4.06 -0.17 10.28
C ILE A 18 -4.05 -0.46 8.78
N LEU A 19 -4.43 0.52 7.95
CA LEU A 19 -4.37 0.40 6.49
C LEU A 19 -2.96 0.14 5.99
N TRP A 20 -1.98 0.84 6.55
CA TRP A 20 -0.57 0.69 6.18
C TRP A 20 -0.04 -0.71 6.50
N VAL A 21 -0.31 -1.21 7.72
CA VAL A 21 0.06 -2.58 8.13
C VAL A 21 -0.68 -3.63 7.30
N TYR A 22 -1.97 -3.45 7.05
CA TYR A 22 -2.75 -4.36 6.21
C TYR A 22 -2.15 -4.49 4.81
N CYS A 23 -1.76 -3.37 4.20
CA CYS A 23 -1.17 -3.34 2.87
C CYS A 23 0.24 -3.95 2.85
N LEU A 24 1.02 -3.76 3.92
CA LEU A 24 2.30 -4.45 4.10
C LEU A 24 2.12 -5.97 4.18
N VAL A 25 1.13 -6.44 4.95
CA VAL A 25 0.79 -7.87 5.08
C VAL A 25 0.30 -8.42 3.74
N ASP A 26 -0.52 -7.68 3.00
CA ASP A 26 -1.01 -8.08 1.69
C ASP A 26 0.14 -8.27 0.68
N ILE A 27 1.10 -7.33 0.64
CA ILE A 27 2.31 -7.44 -0.20
C ILE A 27 3.18 -8.61 0.24
N LEU A 28 3.35 -8.83 1.55
CA LEU A 28 4.14 -9.94 2.08
C LEU A 28 3.50 -11.30 1.76
N ARG A 29 2.17 -11.39 1.86
CA ARG A 29 1.39 -12.60 1.58
C ARG A 29 1.20 -12.86 0.09
N SER A 30 1.28 -11.82 -0.74
CA SER A 30 1.23 -11.94 -2.19
C SER A 30 2.50 -12.63 -2.70
N GLU A 31 2.31 -13.77 -3.36
CA GLU A 31 3.38 -14.54 -3.98
C GLU A 31 3.70 -13.94 -5.36
N PHE A 32 4.54 -12.91 -5.38
CA PHE A 32 5.11 -12.41 -6.61
C PHE A 32 6.14 -13.43 -7.13
N LYS A 33 6.01 -13.82 -8.41
CA LYS A 33 6.99 -14.68 -9.10
C LYS A 33 8.41 -14.11 -9.08
N ASP A 34 8.52 -12.78 -9.03
CA ASP A 34 9.80 -12.07 -9.04
C ASP A 34 10.02 -11.30 -7.72
N PRO A 35 11.08 -11.62 -6.95
CA PRO A 35 11.40 -10.92 -5.70
C PRO A 35 11.67 -9.42 -5.91
N ASN A 36 12.20 -9.02 -7.07
CA ASN A 36 12.39 -7.61 -7.42
C ASN A 36 11.06 -6.84 -7.48
N MET A 37 9.98 -7.42 -8.02
CA MET A 37 8.66 -6.78 -8.04
C MET A 37 8.08 -6.62 -6.63
N LYS A 38 8.30 -7.61 -5.76
CA LYS A 38 7.89 -7.53 -4.36
C LYS A 38 8.56 -6.35 -3.64
N ILE A 39 9.87 -6.16 -3.86
CA ILE A 39 10.63 -5.07 -3.25
C ILE A 39 10.15 -3.70 -3.74
N ILE A 40 9.92 -3.52 -5.05
CA ILE A 40 9.41 -2.26 -5.62
C ILE A 40 8.07 -1.88 -4.98
N TRP A 41 7.19 -2.86 -4.76
CA TRP A 41 5.91 -2.64 -4.10
C TRP A 41 6.05 -2.17 -2.64
N ILE A 42 6.97 -2.77 -1.89
CA ILE A 42 7.27 -2.36 -0.50
C ILE A 42 7.84 -0.94 -0.48
N VAL A 43 8.75 -0.59 -1.39
CA VAL A 43 9.33 0.76 -1.47
C VAL A 43 8.26 1.80 -1.81
N ILE A 44 7.37 1.51 -2.78
CA ILE A 44 6.23 2.37 -3.10
C ILE A 44 5.29 2.50 -1.89
N LEU A 45 5.02 1.42 -1.15
CA LEU A 45 4.19 1.48 0.05
C LEU A 45 4.79 2.38 1.14
N LEU A 46 6.10 2.29 1.33
CA LEU A 46 6.87 3.11 2.29
C LEU A 46 6.92 4.58 1.89
N PHE A 47 7.22 4.88 0.62
CA PHE A 47 7.43 6.26 0.16
C PHE A 47 6.16 6.96 -0.29
N ALA A 48 5.20 6.23 -0.85
CA ALA A 48 3.99 6.83 -1.40
C ALA A 48 2.86 6.93 -0.38
N GLN A 49 3.00 6.36 0.83
CA GLN A 49 2.17 6.39 2.06
C GLN A 49 0.63 6.56 1.91
N GLY A 50 0.11 7.47 1.10
CA GLY A 50 -1.31 7.53 0.67
C GLY A 50 -1.62 7.02 -0.75
N ILE A 51 -0.70 7.13 -1.71
CA ILE A 51 -0.94 6.79 -3.13
C ILE A 51 -0.45 5.36 -3.45
N GLY A 52 0.36 4.76 -2.58
CA GLY A 52 0.96 3.44 -2.81
C GLY A 52 -0.03 2.34 -3.23
N PRO A 53 -1.18 2.18 -2.54
CA PRO A 53 -2.20 1.20 -2.93
C PRO A 53 -2.93 1.53 -4.25
N LEU A 54 -3.09 2.82 -4.56
CA LEU A 54 -3.69 3.29 -5.80
C LEU A 54 -2.77 3.00 -7.00
N VAL A 55 -1.47 3.24 -6.82
CA VAL A 55 -0.44 2.83 -7.79
C VAL A 55 -0.40 1.30 -7.88
N TYR A 56 -0.58 0.55 -6.78
CA TYR A 56 -0.75 -0.92 -6.77
C TYR A 56 -1.80 -1.43 -7.71
N LEU A 57 -3.01 -0.91 -7.56
CA LEU A 57 -4.12 -1.30 -8.41
C LEU A 57 -3.94 -0.86 -9.86
N ALA A 58 -3.29 0.29 -10.12
CA ALA A 58 -3.06 0.79 -11.46
C ALA A 58 -1.94 0.02 -12.21
N MET A 59 -0.77 -0.16 -11.58
CA MET A 59 0.41 -0.78 -12.21
C MET A 59 0.45 -2.30 -12.05
N GLY A 60 -0.08 -2.88 -10.97
CA GLY A 60 -0.12 -4.32 -10.77
C GLY A 60 -0.91 -5.08 -11.85
N LYS A 61 -1.84 -4.41 -12.57
CA LYS A 61 -2.49 -4.97 -13.76
C LYS A 61 -1.61 -4.92 -15.01
N SER A 62 -0.74 -3.93 -15.14
CA SER A 62 0.13 -3.76 -16.32
C SER A 62 1.38 -4.63 -16.30
N THR A 63 1.78 -5.15 -15.12
CA THR A 63 2.94 -6.06 -14.99
C THR A 63 2.60 -7.52 -15.23
N LYS A 64 1.31 -7.87 -15.43
CA LYS A 64 0.95 -9.17 -16.01
C LYS A 64 1.46 -9.15 -17.44
N THR A 65 2.51 -9.90 -17.69
CA THR A 65 3.10 -10.14 -19.01
C THR A 65 2.04 -10.77 -19.91
N THR A 66 1.26 -9.92 -20.56
CA THR A 66 0.46 -10.30 -21.69
C THR A 66 1.43 -10.55 -22.84
N ASN A 67 2.03 -11.74 -22.84
CA ASN A 67 2.62 -12.35 -24.03
C ASN A 67 1.47 -12.62 -25.00
N TYR A 68 1.13 -11.65 -25.84
CA TYR A 68 0.53 -11.96 -27.12
C TYR A 68 1.69 -12.12 -28.10
N SER A 69 2.00 -13.40 -28.33
CA SER A 69 2.91 -13.89 -29.36
C SER A 69 2.39 -13.60 -30.76
#